data_AF-A0A1V1PGL4-F1
#
_entry.id   AF-A0A1V1PGL4-F1
#
_cell.length_a   1.000
_cell.length_b   1.000
_cell.length_c   1.000
_cell.angle_alpha   90.00
_cell.angle_beta   90.00
_cell.angle_gamma   90.00
#
_symmetry.space_group_name_H-M   'P 1'
#
loop_
_entity.id
_entity.type
_entity.pdbx_description
1 polymer ?
#
loop_
_entity_poly.entity_id
_entity_poly.type
_entity_poly.pdbx_seq_one_letter_code
_entity_poly.pdbx_strand_id
1 'polypeptide(L)'
;MSESASEVATYSEQSSYNINQISNDGEEISSNIKNEALAIKEMSQSLGKITDFTKKAKEISLMANEKSKEITEKMVSMANTSEEIGKVIVTIDEIADRTDLLALNAAIEAEGAGSAGKGFAVVADEVQKLAKQSSDATNEITRQIENVQKNTKNTQHNLQVINNTISELSAFNTDIALSVENLNSKVTDISNSVNHTSQKASSIADIANQSSQMANDIVTFSKESAVIAQKTNDASLHMSMMSANLLEIVNQFKL
;
A
#
# COMPACT_ATOMS: atom_id res chain seq x y z
N MET A 1 60.04 7.27 36.69
CA MET A 1 58.82 7.93 37.23
C MET A 1 58.45 9.19 36.46
N SER A 2 59.33 10.18 36.27
CA SER A 2 58.99 11.37 35.45
C SER A 2 58.66 11.04 33.99
N GLU A 3 59.42 10.11 33.38
CA GLU A 3 59.17 9.65 32.01
C GLU A 3 57.83 8.92 31.90
N SER A 4 57.54 8.00 32.82
CA SER A 4 56.25 7.29 32.90
C SER A 4 55.06 8.24 33.11
N ALA A 5 55.24 9.32 33.88
CA ALA A 5 54.21 10.34 34.05
C ALA A 5 53.96 11.13 32.75
N SER A 6 55.03 11.48 32.02
CA SER A 6 54.90 12.11 30.71
C SER A 6 54.16 11.21 29.71
N GLU A 7 54.47 9.92 29.71
CA GLU A 7 53.83 8.93 28.84
C GLU A 7 52.32 8.77 29.15
N VAL A 8 51.95 8.69 30.43
CA VAL A 8 50.54 8.67 30.87
C VAL A 8 49.79 9.95 30.46
N ALA A 9 50.45 11.11 30.53
CA ALA A 9 49.85 12.37 30.07
C ALA A 9 49.56 12.35 28.57
N THR A 10 50.51 11.87 27.75
CA THR A 10 50.30 11.72 26.30
C THR A 10 49.17 10.75 25.96
N TYR A 11 49.10 9.59 26.62
CA TYR A 11 47.98 8.65 26.42
C TYR A 11 46.62 9.24 26.83
N SER A 12 46.60 10.06 27.88
CA SER A 12 45.38 10.72 28.34
C SER A 12 44.92 11.82 27.37
N GLU A 13 45.86 12.60 26.82
CA GLU A 13 45.57 13.57 25.76
C GLU A 13 45.01 12.89 24.50
N GLN A 14 45.61 11.78 24.08
CA GLN A 14 45.09 10.96 22.98
C GLN A 14 43.70 10.39 23.28
N SER A 15 43.45 9.99 24.53
CA SER A 15 42.14 9.52 24.97
C SER A 15 41.09 10.64 24.89
N SER A 16 41.40 11.85 25.38
CA SER A 16 40.54 13.03 25.25
C SER A 16 40.20 13.34 23.79
N TYR A 17 41.18 13.21 22.88
CA TYR A 17 40.92 13.38 21.45
C TYR A 17 39.91 12.35 20.93
N ASN A 18 40.10 11.06 21.23
CA ASN A 18 39.19 9.99 20.81
C ASN A 18 37.79 10.18 21.42
N ILE A 19 37.70 10.62 22.67
CA ILE A 19 36.44 10.89 23.36
C ILE A 19 35.67 12.04 22.70
N ASN A 20 36.35 13.10 22.27
CA ASN A 20 35.71 14.18 21.51
C ASN A 20 35.14 13.68 20.17
N GLN A 21 35.82 12.75 19.48
CA GLN A 21 35.28 12.12 18.28
C GLN A 21 33.99 11.32 18.60
N ILE A 22 34.01 10.52 19.67
CA ILE A 22 32.82 9.77 20.12
C ILE A 22 31.65 10.71 20.44
N SER A 23 31.92 11.86 21.05
CA SER A 23 30.88 12.86 21.33
C SER A 23 30.26 13.40 20.04
N ASN A 24 31.09 13.75 19.04
CA ASN A 24 30.63 14.22 17.74
C ASN A 24 29.79 13.15 17.02
N ASP A 25 30.25 11.90 17.01
CA ASP A 25 29.50 10.77 16.44
C ASP A 25 28.14 10.59 17.14
N GLY A 26 28.08 10.77 18.47
CA GLY A 26 26.85 10.72 19.25
C GLY A 26 25.86 11.84 18.89
N GLU A 27 26.34 13.05 18.63
CA GLU A 27 25.52 14.16 18.14
C GLU A 27 24.99 13.90 16.73
N GLU A 28 25.82 13.36 15.83
CA GLU A 28 25.41 12.99 14.47
C GLU A 28 24.32 11.91 14.49
N ILE A 29 24.51 10.86 15.30
CA ILE A 29 23.51 9.81 15.53
C ILE A 29 22.19 10.42 16.01
N SER A 30 22.24 11.35 16.97
CA SER A 30 21.04 12.01 17.50
C SER A 30 20.30 12.82 16.43
N SER A 31 21.05 13.48 15.54
CA SER A 31 20.51 14.20 14.38
C SER A 31 19.82 13.25 13.40
N ASN A 32 20.47 12.12 13.08
CA ASN A 32 19.92 11.11 12.16
C ASN A 32 18.62 10.48 12.70
N ILE A 33 18.59 10.17 14.00
CA ILE A 33 17.40 9.65 14.69
C ILE A 33 16.22 10.63 14.61
N LYS A 34 16.48 11.94 14.72
CA LYS A 34 15.42 12.96 14.56
C LYS A 34 14.83 12.93 13.15
N ASN A 35 15.65 12.75 12.13
CA ASN A 35 15.19 12.61 10.74
C ASN A 35 14.39 11.31 10.56
N GLU A 36 14.85 10.19 11.12
CA GLU A 36 14.10 8.92 11.10
C GLU A 36 12.74 9.04 11.80
N ALA A 37 12.67 9.73 12.94
CA ALA A 37 11.41 9.96 13.65
C ALA A 37 10.40 10.76 12.80
N LEU A 38 10.86 11.74 12.01
CA LEU A 38 10.01 12.47 11.07
C LEU A 38 9.49 11.54 9.97
N ALA A 39 10.35 10.72 9.37
CA ALA A 39 9.95 9.75 8.34
C ALA A 39 8.93 8.73 8.86
N ILE A 40 9.10 8.25 10.10
CA ILE A 40 8.14 7.34 10.76
C ILE A 40 6.78 8.01 10.96
N LYS A 41 6.76 9.30 11.32
CA LYS A 41 5.52 10.06 11.47
C LYS A 41 4.78 10.21 10.14
N GLU A 42 5.50 10.55 9.07
CA GLU A 42 4.92 10.65 7.72
C GLU A 42 4.42 9.30 7.21
N MET A 43 5.15 8.21 7.49
CA MET A 43 4.74 6.85 7.17
C MET A 43 3.46 6.46 7.91
N SER A 44 3.37 6.78 9.21
CA SER A 44 2.16 6.52 10.01
C SER A 44 0.93 7.27 9.46
N GLN A 45 1.10 8.54 9.07
CA GLN A 45 0.03 9.31 8.44
C GLN A 45 -0.40 8.71 7.10
N SER A 46 0.56 8.25 6.29
CA SER A 46 0.29 7.63 5.00
C SER A 46 -0.44 6.30 5.16
N LEU A 47 -0.04 5.46 6.11
CA LEU A 47 -0.74 4.21 6.43
C LEU A 47 -2.17 4.44 6.93
N GLY A 48 -2.40 5.51 7.71
CA GLY A 48 -3.75 5.93 8.08
C GLY A 48 -4.63 6.24 6.86
N LYS A 49 -4.12 7.03 5.91
CA LYS A 49 -4.85 7.32 4.66
C LYS A 49 -5.11 6.07 3.82
N ILE A 50 -4.13 5.17 3.71
CA ILE A 50 -4.28 3.91 2.96
C ILE A 50 -5.38 3.06 3.62
N THR A 51 -5.42 2.99 4.95
CA THR A 51 -6.48 2.27 5.69
C THR A 51 -7.87 2.81 5.31
N ASP A 52 -8.04 4.12 5.28
CA ASP A 52 -9.31 4.75 4.90
C ASP A 52 -9.66 4.49 3.42
N PHE A 53 -8.68 4.54 2.52
CA PHE A 53 -8.89 4.20 1.12
C PHE A 53 -9.29 2.75 0.92
N THR A 54 -8.67 1.81 1.63
CA THR A 54 -9.01 0.38 1.55
C THR A 54 -10.42 0.12 2.06
N LYS A 55 -10.85 0.78 3.16
CA LYS A 55 -12.24 0.71 3.63
C LYS A 55 -13.22 1.22 2.59
N LYS A 56 -12.95 2.39 2.02
CA LYS A 56 -13.80 2.99 0.98
C LYS A 56 -13.85 2.13 -0.29
N ALA A 57 -12.73 1.55 -0.70
CA ALA A 57 -12.66 0.64 -1.84
C ALA A 57 -13.52 -0.62 -1.62
N LYS A 58 -13.52 -1.16 -0.39
CA LYS A 58 -14.39 -2.27 0.00
C LYS A 58 -15.87 -1.90 -0.10
N GLU A 59 -16.27 -0.74 0.41
CA GLU A 59 -17.65 -0.24 0.30
C GLU A 59 -18.09 -0.09 -1.16
N ILE A 60 -17.23 0.49 -2.01
CA ILE A 60 -17.50 0.63 -3.45
C ILE A 60 -17.65 -0.74 -4.11
N SER A 61 -16.83 -1.73 -3.74
CA SER A 61 -16.93 -3.10 -4.26
C SER A 61 -18.28 -3.73 -3.92
N LEU A 62 -18.74 -3.56 -2.68
CA LEU A 62 -20.03 -4.08 -2.22
C LEU A 62 -21.20 -3.43 -2.97
N MET A 63 -21.18 -2.10 -3.12
CA MET A 63 -22.19 -1.37 -3.89
C MET A 63 -22.21 -1.80 -5.36
N ALA A 64 -21.02 -1.98 -5.97
CA ALA A 64 -20.91 -2.44 -7.35
C ALA A 64 -21.50 -3.86 -7.53
N ASN A 65 -21.24 -4.75 -6.57
CA ASN A 65 -21.79 -6.11 -6.58
C ASN A 65 -23.33 -6.11 -6.49
N GLU A 66 -23.88 -5.29 -5.58
CA GLU A 66 -25.33 -5.14 -5.43
C GLU A 66 -25.98 -4.59 -6.70
N LYS A 67 -25.38 -3.56 -7.31
CA LYS A 67 -25.87 -3.00 -8.58
C LYS A 67 -25.76 -3.99 -9.74
N SER A 68 -24.69 -4.75 -9.82
CA SER A 68 -24.54 -5.79 -10.85
C SER A 68 -25.60 -6.89 -10.70
N LYS A 69 -25.95 -7.26 -9.46
CA LYS A 69 -27.04 -8.19 -9.19
C LYS A 69 -28.40 -7.64 -9.64
N GLU A 70 -28.73 -6.39 -9.30
CA GLU A 70 -29.96 -5.73 -9.77
C GLU A 70 -30.05 -5.70 -11.30
N ILE A 71 -28.94 -5.40 -12.00
CA ILE A 71 -28.91 -5.40 -13.47
C ILE A 71 -29.11 -6.82 -14.00
N THR A 72 -28.48 -7.83 -13.40
CA THR A 72 -28.63 -9.23 -13.79
C THR A 72 -30.10 -9.67 -13.73
N GLU A 73 -30.81 -9.33 -12.64
CA GLU A 73 -32.25 -9.61 -12.48
C GLU A 73 -33.09 -8.93 -13.58
N LYS A 74 -32.79 -7.66 -13.89
CA LYS A 74 -33.45 -6.94 -14.99
C LYS A 74 -33.19 -7.57 -16.36
N MET A 75 -31.96 -8.06 -16.62
CA MET A 75 -31.64 -8.74 -17.87
C MET A 75 -32.38 -10.07 -18.00
N VAL A 76 -32.55 -10.82 -16.90
CA VAL A 76 -33.38 -12.04 -16.88
C VAL A 76 -34.83 -11.69 -17.20
N SER A 77 -35.39 -10.65 -16.59
CA SER A 77 -36.74 -10.18 -16.93
C SER A 77 -36.87 -9.79 -18.40
N MET A 78 -35.89 -9.06 -18.96
CA MET A 78 -35.87 -8.65 -20.37
C MET A 78 -35.81 -9.86 -21.31
N ALA A 79 -35.03 -10.88 -20.95
CA ALA A 79 -34.94 -12.12 -21.72
C ALA A 79 -36.30 -12.83 -21.78
N ASN A 80 -36.97 -12.97 -20.65
CA ASN A 80 -38.29 -13.61 -20.56
C ASN A 80 -39.34 -12.83 -21.36
N THR A 81 -39.41 -11.51 -21.19
CA THR A 81 -40.35 -10.66 -21.94
C THR A 81 -40.09 -10.72 -23.44
N SER A 82 -38.83 -10.73 -23.86
CA SER A 82 -38.48 -10.83 -25.29
C SER A 82 -38.82 -12.21 -25.87
N GLU A 83 -38.77 -13.28 -25.06
CA GLU A 83 -39.22 -14.61 -25.47
C GLU A 83 -40.76 -14.66 -25.62
N GLU A 84 -41.50 -14.07 -24.69
CA GLU A 84 -42.95 -13.96 -24.76
C GLU A 84 -43.41 -13.17 -25.98
N ILE A 85 -42.78 -12.03 -26.28
CA ILE A 85 -43.06 -11.25 -27.49
C ILE A 85 -42.79 -12.11 -28.74
N GLY A 86 -41.69 -12.86 -28.78
CA GLY A 86 -41.39 -13.78 -29.88
C GLY A 86 -42.51 -14.78 -30.15
N LYS A 87 -43.09 -15.39 -29.08
CA LYS A 87 -44.23 -16.32 -29.20
C LYS A 87 -45.48 -15.63 -29.76
N VAL A 88 -45.75 -14.39 -29.35
CA VAL A 88 -46.88 -13.61 -29.88
C VAL A 88 -46.69 -13.29 -31.36
N ILE A 89 -45.48 -12.90 -31.78
CA ILE A 89 -45.19 -12.59 -33.18
C ILE A 89 -45.36 -13.81 -34.09
N VAL A 90 -44.91 -15.00 -33.65
CA VAL A 90 -45.16 -16.25 -34.38
C VAL A 90 -46.66 -16.49 -34.57
N THR A 91 -47.47 -16.24 -33.54
CA THR A 91 -48.93 -16.39 -33.63
C THR A 91 -49.56 -15.39 -34.62
N ILE A 92 -49.05 -14.15 -34.66
CA ILE A 92 -49.54 -13.12 -35.60
C ILE A 92 -49.17 -13.49 -37.03
N ASP A 93 -47.97 -14.02 -37.26
CA ASP A 93 -47.53 -14.50 -38.57
C ASP A 93 -48.41 -15.65 -39.07
N GLU A 94 -48.72 -16.63 -38.21
CA GLU A 94 -49.68 -17.70 -38.53
C GLU A 94 -51.08 -17.18 -38.86
N ILE A 95 -51.53 -16.10 -38.19
CA ILE A 95 -52.82 -15.46 -38.49
C ILE A 95 -52.76 -14.75 -39.85
N ALA A 96 -51.66 -14.06 -40.16
CA ALA A 96 -51.46 -13.40 -41.45
C ALA A 96 -51.47 -14.41 -42.60
N ASP A 97 -50.75 -15.53 -42.48
CA ASP A 97 -50.73 -16.61 -43.46
C ASP A 97 -52.12 -17.24 -43.69
N ARG A 98 -52.87 -17.48 -42.61
CA ARG A 98 -54.26 -17.98 -42.72
C ARG A 98 -55.17 -16.95 -43.38
N THR A 99 -54.96 -15.67 -43.11
CA THR A 99 -55.75 -14.58 -43.71
C THR A 99 -55.45 -14.45 -45.20
N ASP A 100 -54.20 -14.59 -45.60
CA ASP A 100 -53.77 -14.63 -47.01
C ASP A 100 -54.43 -15.79 -47.76
N LEU A 101 -54.41 -16.99 -47.18
CA LEU A 101 -55.07 -18.17 -47.74
C LEU A 101 -56.59 -18.01 -47.84
N LEU A 102 -57.23 -17.41 -46.81
CA LEU A 102 -58.67 -17.12 -46.84
C LEU A 102 -59.03 -16.10 -47.92
N ALA A 103 -58.22 -15.05 -48.07
CA ALA A 103 -58.39 -14.02 -49.09
C ALA A 103 -58.23 -14.59 -50.49
N LEU A 104 -57.22 -15.46 -50.71
CA LEU A 104 -57.03 -16.15 -51.98
C LEU A 104 -58.22 -17.03 -52.34
N ASN A 105 -58.75 -17.81 -51.39
CA ASN A 105 -59.95 -18.62 -51.63
C ASN A 105 -61.16 -17.75 -51.97
N ALA A 106 -61.32 -16.59 -51.31
CA ALA A 106 -62.39 -15.65 -51.61
C ALA A 106 -62.25 -15.01 -53.00
N ALA A 107 -61.02 -14.70 -53.44
CA ALA A 107 -60.74 -14.18 -54.77
C ALA A 107 -61.11 -15.20 -55.87
N ILE A 108 -60.74 -16.47 -55.67
CA ILE A 108 -61.08 -17.58 -56.59
C ILE A 108 -62.61 -17.73 -56.71
N GLU A 109 -63.32 -17.73 -55.58
CA GLU A 109 -64.80 -17.85 -55.57
C GLU A 109 -65.48 -16.64 -56.22
N ALA A 110 -64.90 -15.44 -56.03
CA ALA A 110 -65.39 -14.21 -56.65
C ALA A 110 -65.22 -14.20 -58.17
N GLU A 111 -64.13 -14.76 -58.71
CA GLU A 111 -63.97 -14.99 -60.15
C GLU A 111 -65.02 -15.98 -60.68
N GLY A 112 -65.31 -17.04 -59.92
CA GLY A 112 -66.34 -18.04 -60.25
C GLY A 112 -67.76 -17.45 -60.37
N ALA A 113 -68.05 -16.38 -59.64
CA ALA A 113 -69.34 -15.67 -59.68
C ALA A 113 -69.48 -14.67 -60.85
N GLY A 114 -68.44 -14.49 -61.68
CA GLY A 114 -68.47 -13.65 -62.87
C GLY A 114 -68.77 -12.16 -62.58
N SER A 115 -69.74 -11.56 -63.26
CA SER A 115 -70.05 -10.13 -63.12
C SER A 115 -70.61 -9.76 -61.74
N ALA A 116 -71.24 -10.69 -61.02
CA ALA A 116 -71.77 -10.47 -59.67
C ALA A 116 -70.67 -10.45 -58.59
N GLY A 117 -69.52 -11.08 -58.84
CA GLY A 117 -68.41 -11.22 -57.90
C GLY A 117 -67.39 -10.07 -57.91
N LYS A 118 -67.45 -9.14 -58.88
CA LYS A 118 -66.42 -8.09 -59.06
C LYS A 118 -66.13 -7.26 -57.81
N GLY A 119 -67.15 -6.91 -57.02
CA GLY A 119 -66.97 -6.17 -55.77
C GLY A 119 -66.27 -6.99 -54.68
N PHE A 120 -66.59 -8.29 -54.59
CA PHE A 120 -65.94 -9.22 -53.68
C PHE A 120 -64.49 -9.50 -54.06
N ALA A 121 -64.18 -9.59 -55.36
CA ALA A 121 -62.82 -9.78 -55.85
C ALA A 121 -61.89 -8.64 -55.42
N VAL A 122 -62.35 -7.38 -55.51
CA VAL A 122 -61.56 -6.22 -55.06
C VAL A 122 -61.29 -6.24 -53.56
N VAL A 123 -62.28 -6.65 -52.75
CA VAL A 123 -62.10 -6.78 -51.31
C VAL A 123 -61.13 -7.91 -50.98
N ALA A 124 -61.24 -9.05 -51.66
CA ALA A 124 -60.35 -10.19 -51.48
C ALA A 124 -58.88 -9.83 -51.79
N ASP A 125 -58.63 -9.14 -52.90
CA ASP A 125 -57.29 -8.65 -53.27
C ASP A 125 -56.72 -7.68 -52.21
N GLU A 126 -57.54 -6.75 -51.69
CA GLU A 126 -57.07 -5.81 -50.66
C GLU A 126 -56.78 -6.51 -49.33
N VAL A 127 -57.60 -7.49 -48.93
CA VAL A 127 -57.34 -8.32 -47.74
C VAL A 127 -56.05 -9.14 -47.93
N GLN A 128 -55.84 -9.71 -49.11
CA GLN A 128 -54.62 -10.46 -49.42
C GLN A 128 -53.38 -9.58 -49.30
N LYS A 129 -53.45 -8.36 -49.84
CA LYS A 129 -52.35 -7.39 -49.75
C LYS A 129 -52.07 -6.97 -48.30
N LEU A 130 -53.11 -6.75 -47.49
CA LEU A 130 -52.96 -6.45 -46.06
C LEU A 130 -52.36 -7.63 -45.27
N ALA A 131 -52.76 -8.86 -45.59
CA ALA A 131 -52.19 -10.07 -44.97
C ALA A 131 -50.70 -10.19 -45.27
N LYS A 132 -50.30 -9.96 -46.53
CA LYS A 132 -48.89 -9.95 -46.93
C LYS A 132 -48.08 -8.84 -46.27
N GLN A 133 -48.63 -7.62 -46.20
CA GLN A 133 -48.01 -6.52 -45.44
C GLN A 133 -47.86 -6.85 -43.95
N SER A 134 -48.84 -7.55 -43.37
CA SER A 134 -48.77 -8.01 -41.99
C SER A 134 -47.64 -9.02 -41.79
N SER A 135 -47.49 -10.00 -42.69
CA SER A 135 -46.40 -10.98 -42.64
C SER A 135 -45.02 -10.32 -42.85
N ASP A 136 -44.91 -9.37 -43.77
CA ASP A 136 -43.65 -8.62 -43.95
C ASP A 136 -43.27 -7.84 -42.68
N ALA A 137 -44.27 -7.24 -42.00
CA ALA A 137 -44.08 -6.53 -40.74
C ALA A 137 -43.73 -7.44 -39.57
N THR A 138 -44.38 -8.61 -39.43
CA THR A 138 -44.04 -9.60 -38.39
C THR A 138 -42.63 -10.12 -38.57
N ASN A 139 -42.20 -10.40 -39.81
CA ASN A 139 -40.84 -10.82 -40.11
C ASN A 139 -39.78 -9.78 -39.70
N GLU A 140 -40.04 -8.50 -39.92
CA GLU A 140 -39.14 -7.44 -39.48
C GLU A 140 -39.10 -7.33 -37.95
N ILE A 141 -40.25 -7.43 -37.27
CA ILE A 141 -40.30 -7.44 -35.80
C ILE A 141 -39.57 -8.65 -35.22
N THR A 142 -39.71 -9.84 -35.82
CA THR A 142 -38.98 -11.06 -35.43
C THR A 142 -37.47 -10.81 -35.42
N ARG A 143 -36.92 -10.22 -36.49
CA ARG A 143 -35.49 -9.88 -36.56
C ARG A 143 -35.07 -8.90 -35.47
N GLN A 144 -35.91 -7.92 -35.14
CA GLN A 144 -35.63 -6.98 -34.05
C GLN A 144 -35.62 -7.68 -32.69
N ILE A 145 -36.58 -8.57 -32.43
CA ILE A 145 -36.66 -9.34 -31.18
C ILE A 145 -35.47 -10.29 -31.04
N GLU A 146 -35.06 -10.98 -32.10
CA GLU A 146 -33.85 -11.82 -32.09
C GLU A 146 -32.59 -11.01 -31.74
N ASN A 147 -32.47 -9.79 -32.29
CA ASN A 147 -31.38 -8.88 -31.94
C ASN A 147 -31.43 -8.44 -30.47
N VAL A 148 -32.62 -8.13 -29.93
CA VAL A 148 -32.79 -7.80 -28.51
C VAL A 148 -32.40 -8.99 -27.61
N GLN A 149 -32.83 -10.21 -27.96
CA GLN A 149 -32.47 -11.43 -27.23
C GLN A 149 -30.96 -11.69 -27.26
N LYS A 150 -30.33 -11.52 -28.42
CA LYS A 150 -28.86 -11.67 -28.58
C LYS A 150 -28.10 -10.65 -27.73
N ASN A 151 -28.49 -9.37 -27.80
CA ASN A 151 -27.87 -8.31 -27.01
C ASN A 151 -28.07 -8.51 -25.51
N THR A 152 -29.23 -9.04 -25.12
CA THR A 152 -29.55 -9.40 -23.73
C THR A 152 -28.61 -10.48 -23.20
N LYS A 153 -28.43 -11.58 -23.97
CA LYS A 153 -27.50 -12.66 -23.62
C LYS A 153 -26.04 -12.19 -23.54
N ASN A 154 -25.60 -11.37 -24.51
CA ASN A 154 -24.25 -10.80 -24.50
C ASN A 154 -24.02 -9.92 -23.26
N THR A 155 -25.01 -9.10 -22.89
CA THR A 155 -24.94 -8.26 -21.69
C THR A 155 -24.87 -9.09 -20.43
N GLN A 156 -25.63 -10.19 -20.33
CA GLN A 156 -25.54 -11.13 -19.20
C GLN A 156 -24.14 -11.73 -19.07
N HIS A 157 -23.52 -12.14 -20.19
CA HIS A 157 -22.16 -12.65 -20.18
C HIS A 157 -21.15 -11.59 -19.68
N ASN A 158 -21.26 -10.36 -20.18
CA ASN A 158 -20.41 -9.26 -19.72
C ASN A 158 -20.59 -8.96 -18.21
N LEU A 159 -21.82 -9.05 -17.70
CA LEU A 159 -22.10 -8.88 -16.27
C LEU A 159 -21.48 -9.98 -15.42
N GLN A 160 -21.40 -11.23 -15.91
CA GLN A 160 -20.68 -12.29 -15.21
C GLN A 160 -19.18 -11.98 -15.08
N VAL A 161 -18.56 -11.48 -16.16
CA VAL A 161 -17.15 -11.04 -16.12
C VAL A 161 -16.97 -9.90 -15.12
N ILE A 162 -17.86 -8.90 -15.14
CA ILE A 162 -17.84 -7.79 -14.17
C ILE A 162 -17.96 -8.29 -12.72
N ASN A 163 -18.85 -9.23 -12.45
CA ASN A 163 -19.00 -9.82 -11.11
C ASN A 163 -17.73 -10.53 -10.63
N ASN A 164 -17.05 -11.25 -11.52
CA ASN A 164 -15.77 -11.89 -11.20
C ASN A 164 -14.71 -10.84 -10.87
N THR A 165 -14.60 -9.77 -11.69
CA THR A 165 -13.67 -8.67 -11.43
C THR A 165 -13.95 -7.96 -10.11
N ILE A 166 -15.22 -7.72 -9.77
CA ILE A 166 -15.59 -7.13 -8.47
C ILE A 166 -15.20 -8.06 -7.31
N SER A 167 -15.37 -9.36 -7.47
CA SER A 167 -15.01 -10.35 -6.45
C SER A 167 -13.49 -10.40 -6.23
N GLU A 168 -12.70 -10.39 -7.30
CA GLU A 168 -11.24 -10.27 -7.22
C GLU A 168 -10.81 -8.96 -6.56
N LEU A 169 -11.46 -7.83 -6.91
CA LEU A 169 -11.18 -6.53 -6.28
C LEU A 169 -11.45 -6.57 -4.77
N SER A 170 -12.51 -7.24 -4.34
CA SER A 170 -12.83 -7.43 -2.92
C SER A 170 -11.79 -8.28 -2.19
N ALA A 171 -11.26 -9.32 -2.85
CA ALA A 171 -10.18 -10.14 -2.30
C ALA A 171 -8.90 -9.31 -2.14
N PHE A 172 -8.49 -8.58 -3.19
CA PHE A 172 -7.32 -7.70 -3.12
C PHE A 172 -7.44 -6.63 -2.03
N ASN A 173 -8.61 -6.02 -1.87
CA ASN A 173 -8.84 -5.04 -0.81
C ASN A 173 -8.67 -5.66 0.59
N THR A 174 -9.02 -6.95 0.76
CA THR A 174 -8.81 -7.67 2.02
C THR A 174 -7.33 -7.92 2.28
N ASP A 175 -6.58 -8.34 1.27
CA ASP A 175 -5.14 -8.57 1.38
C ASP A 175 -4.36 -7.27 1.65
N ILE A 176 -4.78 -6.17 1.01
CA ILE A 176 -4.22 -4.83 1.28
C ILE A 176 -4.49 -4.43 2.72
N ALA A 177 -5.71 -4.65 3.23
CA ALA A 177 -6.05 -4.30 4.62
C ALA A 177 -5.15 -5.04 5.63
N LEU A 178 -4.97 -6.35 5.42
CA LEU A 178 -4.08 -7.17 6.25
C LEU A 178 -2.61 -6.72 6.16
N SER A 179 -2.16 -6.36 4.96
CA SER A 179 -0.82 -5.85 4.73
C SER A 179 -0.59 -4.51 5.44
N VAL A 180 -1.57 -3.62 5.41
CA VAL A 180 -1.53 -2.31 6.09
C VAL A 180 -1.53 -2.47 7.60
N GLU A 181 -2.29 -3.42 8.14
CA GLU A 181 -2.27 -3.75 9.57
C GLU A 181 -0.89 -4.25 10.02
N ASN A 182 -0.29 -5.18 9.26
CA ASN A 182 1.07 -5.64 9.50
C ASN A 182 2.10 -4.51 9.41
N LEU A 183 1.98 -3.62 8.41
CA LEU A 183 2.85 -2.46 8.28
C LEU A 183 2.73 -1.52 9.48
N ASN A 184 1.52 -1.22 9.97
CA ASN A 184 1.31 -0.41 11.17
C ASN A 184 2.04 -0.99 12.40
N SER A 185 2.00 -2.32 12.58
CA SER A 185 2.78 -2.99 13.62
C SER A 185 4.28 -2.76 13.43
N LYS A 186 4.79 -2.89 12.21
CA LYS A 186 6.23 -2.70 11.93
C LYS A 186 6.67 -1.25 12.10
N VAL A 187 5.84 -0.29 11.75
CA VAL A 187 6.11 1.13 12.01
C VAL A 187 6.22 1.40 13.52
N THR A 188 5.37 0.76 14.31
CA THR A 188 5.43 0.84 15.77
C THR A 188 6.73 0.24 16.31
N ASP A 189 7.13 -0.94 15.81
CA ASP A 189 8.40 -1.59 16.17
C ASP A 189 9.61 -0.67 15.86
N ILE A 190 9.62 -0.07 14.66
CA ILE A 190 10.68 0.86 14.23
C ILE A 190 10.67 2.10 15.12
N SER A 191 9.50 2.67 15.43
CA SER A 191 9.40 3.83 16.33
C SER A 191 10.00 3.55 17.71
N ASN A 192 9.74 2.36 18.27
CA ASN A 192 10.36 1.93 19.53
C ASN A 192 11.87 1.78 19.40
N SER A 193 12.36 1.20 18.29
CA SER A 193 13.78 1.08 18.01
C SER A 193 14.48 2.45 17.93
N VAL A 194 13.88 3.41 17.23
CA VAL A 194 14.41 4.79 17.12
C VAL A 194 14.48 5.47 18.48
N ASN A 195 13.44 5.34 19.31
CA ASN A 195 13.44 5.88 20.68
C ASN A 195 14.55 5.25 21.53
N HIS A 196 14.73 3.93 21.44
CA HIS A 196 15.78 3.23 22.18
C HIS A 196 17.19 3.62 21.69
N THR A 197 17.41 3.77 20.39
CA THR A 197 18.68 4.27 19.85
C THR A 197 18.93 5.72 20.30
N SER A 198 17.88 6.54 20.40
CA SER A 198 17.98 7.93 20.87
C SER A 198 18.51 7.99 22.31
N GLN A 199 17.96 7.14 23.19
CA GLN A 199 18.41 7.03 24.58
C GLN A 199 19.87 6.57 24.67
N LYS A 200 20.28 5.64 23.80
CA LYS A 200 21.67 5.18 23.73
C LYS A 200 22.62 6.29 23.24
N ALA A 201 22.23 7.06 22.23
CA ALA A 201 23.03 8.18 21.74
C ALA A 201 23.24 9.23 22.84
N SER A 202 22.19 9.56 23.60
CA SER A 202 22.30 10.45 24.77
C SER A 202 23.25 9.88 25.83
N SER A 203 23.14 8.58 26.12
CA SER A 203 24.01 7.91 27.10
C SER A 203 25.48 7.92 26.65
N ILE A 204 25.75 7.77 25.36
CA ILE A 204 27.11 7.85 24.80
C ILE A 204 27.68 9.26 24.99
N ALA A 205 26.89 10.31 24.70
CA ALA A 205 27.32 11.69 24.91
C ALA A 205 27.65 11.96 26.39
N ASP A 206 26.83 11.45 27.32
CA ASP A 206 27.10 11.58 28.76
C ASP A 206 28.38 10.84 29.19
N ILE A 207 28.58 9.61 28.71
CA ILE A 207 29.79 8.82 28.97
C ILE A 207 31.03 9.50 28.38
N ALA A 208 30.92 10.07 27.18
CA ALA A 208 32.00 10.81 26.55
C ALA A 208 32.39 12.03 27.40
N ASN A 209 31.42 12.82 27.85
CA ASN A 209 31.67 13.96 28.74
C ASN A 209 32.37 13.55 30.04
N GLN A 210 31.90 12.49 30.70
CA GLN A 210 32.51 11.96 31.93
C GLN A 210 33.93 11.43 31.68
N SER A 211 34.15 10.73 30.57
CA SER A 211 35.45 10.18 30.21
C SER A 211 36.45 11.29 29.88
N SER A 212 35.99 12.37 29.23
CA SER A 212 36.82 13.55 28.92
C SER A 212 37.27 14.24 30.20
N GLN A 213 36.37 14.39 31.18
CA GLN A 213 36.72 14.91 32.49
C GLN A 213 37.75 14.02 33.19
N MET A 214 37.53 12.70 33.20
CA MET A 214 38.46 11.76 33.82
C MET A 214 39.84 11.77 33.16
N ALA A 215 39.92 11.88 31.83
CA ALA A 215 41.19 12.01 31.11
C ALA A 215 41.94 13.30 31.51
N ASN A 216 41.24 14.42 31.68
CA ASN A 216 41.83 15.66 32.18
C ASN A 216 42.33 15.55 33.62
N ASP A 217 41.59 14.84 34.49
CA ASP A 217 42.00 14.58 35.87
C ASP A 217 43.28 13.73 35.91
N ILE A 218 43.40 12.71 35.04
CA ILE A 218 44.62 11.89 34.91
C ILE A 218 45.80 12.74 34.44
N VAL A 219 45.62 13.64 33.47
CA VAL A 219 46.70 14.56 33.03
C VAL A 219 47.17 15.42 34.21
N THR A 220 46.24 15.95 35.00
CA THR A 220 46.55 16.77 36.18
C THR A 220 47.32 15.97 37.24
N PHE A 221 46.80 14.79 37.59
CA PHE A 221 47.44 13.88 38.54
C PHE A 221 48.84 13.42 38.09
N SER A 222 49.01 13.20 36.79
CA SER A 222 50.31 12.80 36.22
C SER A 222 51.34 13.93 36.33
N LYS A 223 50.94 15.18 36.08
CA LYS A 223 51.81 16.35 36.28
C LYS A 223 52.24 16.49 37.74
N GLU A 224 51.31 16.33 38.68
CA GLU A 224 51.62 16.36 40.11
C GLU A 224 52.58 15.24 40.51
N SER A 225 52.34 14.02 40.01
CA SER A 225 53.20 12.85 40.24
C SER A 225 54.62 13.06 39.70
N ALA A 226 54.78 13.70 38.53
CA ALA A 226 56.07 14.06 37.98
C ALA A 226 56.83 15.03 38.90
N VAL A 227 56.15 16.06 39.41
CA VAL A 227 56.71 17.03 40.37
C VAL A 227 57.15 16.35 41.67
N ILE A 228 56.32 15.44 42.20
CA ILE A 228 56.66 14.68 43.42
C ILE A 228 57.86 13.77 43.18
N ALA A 229 57.92 13.08 42.04
CA ALA A 229 59.04 12.23 41.67
C ALA A 229 60.35 13.04 41.57
N GLN A 230 60.30 14.25 41.00
CA GLN A 230 61.45 15.15 40.93
C GLN A 230 61.92 15.56 42.33
N LYS A 231 61.02 16.03 43.20
CA LYS A 231 61.36 16.39 44.59
C LYS A 231 61.97 15.22 45.37
N THR A 232 61.46 14.01 45.15
CA THR A 232 61.96 12.79 45.79
C THR A 232 63.36 12.44 45.31
N ASN A 233 63.61 12.61 44.00
CA ASN A 233 64.94 12.43 43.42
C ASN A 233 65.95 13.45 43.99
N ASP A 234 65.57 14.72 44.06
CA ASP A 234 66.40 15.79 44.62
C ASP A 234 66.73 15.52 46.10
N ALA A 235 65.75 15.10 46.89
CA ALA A 235 65.95 14.70 48.29
C ALA A 235 66.89 13.50 48.41
N SER A 236 66.76 12.50 47.51
CA SER A 236 67.62 11.31 47.49
C SER A 236 69.08 11.66 47.15
N LEU A 237 69.29 12.56 46.18
CA LEU A 237 70.62 13.10 45.86
C LEU A 237 71.23 13.83 47.06
N HIS A 238 70.44 14.68 47.73
CA HIS A 238 70.89 15.39 48.92
C HIS A 238 71.26 14.43 50.07
N MET A 239 70.47 13.38 50.29
CA MET A 239 70.79 12.32 51.26
C MET A 239 72.07 11.57 50.90
N SER A 240 72.27 11.25 49.61
CA SER A 240 73.49 10.58 49.12
C SER A 240 74.74 11.45 49.37
N MET A 241 74.66 12.74 49.06
CA MET A 241 75.74 13.70 49.35
C MET A 241 76.04 13.79 50.84
N MET A 242 75.00 13.86 51.69
CA MET A 242 75.18 13.91 53.14
C MET A 242 75.79 12.62 53.68
N SER A 243 75.38 11.45 53.16
CA SER A 243 75.98 10.17 53.51
C SER A 243 77.43 10.06 53.07
N ALA A 244 77.78 10.56 51.87
CA ALA A 244 79.15 10.60 51.38
C ALA A 244 80.05 11.49 52.25
N ASN A 245 79.55 12.67 52.63
CA ASN A 245 80.25 13.59 53.54
C ASN A 245 80.45 12.95 54.93
N LEU A 246 79.43 12.28 55.47
CA LEU A 246 79.56 11.56 56.74
C LEU A 246 80.61 10.43 56.66
N LEU A 247 80.66 9.68 55.57
CA LEU A 247 81.68 8.64 55.34
C LEU A 247 83.09 9.24 55.26
N GLU A 248 83.24 10.38 54.59
CA GLU A 248 84.50 11.11 54.51
C GLU A 248 84.96 11.57 55.90
N ILE A 249 84.07 12.18 56.68
CA ILE A 249 84.32 12.57 58.07
C ILE A 249 84.74 11.35 58.90
N VAL A 250 83.99 10.23 58.82
CA VAL A 250 84.32 9.01 59.57
C VAL A 250 85.69 8.43 59.16
N ASN A 251 86.05 8.47 57.88
CA ASN A 251 87.36 8.01 57.41
C ASN A 251 88.51 8.91 57.89
N GLN A 252 88.29 10.22 58.07
CA GLN A 252 89.29 11.11 58.69
C GLN A 252 89.56 10.78 60.17
N PHE A 253 88.63 10.11 60.85
CA PHE A 253 88.76 9.70 62.25
C PHE A 253 89.25 8.26 62.45
N LYS A 254 89.44 7.47 61.39
CA LYS A 254 90.11 6.16 61.47
C LYS A 254 91.64 6.36 61.42
N LEU A 255 92.27 6.40 62.60
CA LEU A 255 93.71 6.24 62.82
C LEU A 255 94.17 4.79 62.56
#